data_AF-A0A947YDF1-F1
#
_entry.id   AF-A0A947YDF1-F1
#
_cell.length_a   1.000
_cell.length_b   1.000
_cell.length_c   1.000
_cell.angle_alpha   90.00
_cell.angle_beta   90.00
_cell.angle_gamma   90.00
#
_symmetry.space_group_name_H-M   'P 1'
#
loop_
_entity.id
_entity.type
_entity.pdbx_description
1 polymer ?
#
loop_
_entity_poly.entity_id
_entity_poly.type
_entity_poly.pdbx_seq_one_letter_code
_entity_poly.pdbx_strand_id
1 'polypeptide(L)'
;MNSAQLKVTLPLNLLDYAQASAQRFGLSMSAYLKHLVIEDVKDNTIPEFNMSESTEKIALKALNDFQSGKLEKIESVGQLFK
;
A
#
# COMPACT_ATOMS: atom_id res chain seq x y z
N MET A 1 -12.66 -12.40 -2.56
CA MET A 1 -12.79 -11.00 -2.13
C MET A 1 -12.46 -10.95 -0.66
N ASN A 2 -11.38 -10.26 -0.28
CA ASN A 2 -11.03 -10.10 1.14
C ASN A 2 -11.70 -8.82 1.65
N SER A 3 -12.51 -8.94 2.69
CA SER A 3 -13.18 -7.80 3.33
C SER A 3 -12.78 -7.73 4.80
N ALA A 4 -12.45 -6.54 5.28
CA ALA A 4 -12.21 -6.27 6.70
C ALA A 4 -13.37 -5.43 7.28
N GLN A 5 -13.67 -5.62 8.57
CA GLN A 5 -14.68 -4.84 9.29
C GLN A 5 -14.01 -3.77 10.15
N LEU A 6 -14.47 -2.53 10.04
CA LEU A 6 -14.04 -1.42 10.89
C LEU A 6 -15.12 -1.14 11.95
N LYS A 7 -14.74 -1.22 13.23
CA LYS A 7 -15.60 -0.82 14.37
C LYS A 7 -14.86 0.26 15.16
N VAL A 8 -15.50 1.41 15.35
CA VAL A 8 -14.94 2.56 16.05
C VAL A 8 -15.92 3.10 17.07
N THR A 9 -15.39 3.63 18.17
CA THR A 9 -16.17 4.36 19.18
C THR A 9 -15.82 5.83 19.04
N LEU A 10 -16.83 6.68 18.83
CA LEU A 10 -16.66 8.12 18.66
C LEU A 10 -17.46 8.86 19.74
N PRO A 11 -16.98 10.04 20.19
CA PRO A 11 -17.80 10.99 20.92
C PRO A 11 -19.08 11.34 20.14
N LEU A 12 -20.20 11.52 20.85
CA LEU A 12 -21.51 11.76 20.22
C LEU A 12 -21.52 12.98 19.30
N ASN A 13 -20.92 14.09 19.75
CA ASN A 13 -20.78 15.31 18.95
C ASN A 13 -20.03 15.08 17.62
N LEU A 14 -19.02 14.21 17.62
CA LEU A 14 -18.27 13.87 16.41
C LEU A 14 -19.10 12.97 15.48
N LEU A 15 -19.88 12.06 16.04
CA LEU A 15 -20.81 11.22 15.27
C LEU A 15 -21.88 12.08 14.58
N ASP A 16 -22.47 13.05 15.29
CA ASP A 16 -23.49 13.95 14.73
C ASP A 16 -22.93 14.79 13.59
N TYR A 17 -21.72 15.32 13.77
CA TYR A 17 -21.03 16.10 12.74
C TYR A 17 -20.73 15.26 11.49
N ALA A 18 -20.27 14.01 11.67
CA ALA A 18 -20.06 13.08 10.58
C ALA A 18 -21.37 12.75 9.86
N GLN A 19 -22.47 12.52 10.59
CA GLN A 19 -23.82 12.29 10.04
C GLN A 19 -24.32 13.45 9.20
N ALA A 20 -24.23 14.68 9.71
CA ALA A 20 -24.61 15.86 8.95
C ALA A 20 -23.79 16.00 7.65
N SER A 21 -22.49 15.71 7.71
CA SER A 21 -21.60 15.75 6.54
C SER A 21 -21.98 14.69 5.50
N ALA A 22 -22.21 13.45 5.94
CA ALA A 22 -22.63 12.36 5.05
C ALA A 22 -23.98 12.68 4.37
N GLN A 23 -24.96 13.18 5.14
CA GLN A 23 -26.26 13.58 4.61
C GLN A 23 -26.16 14.70 3.59
N ARG A 24 -25.29 15.70 3.81
CA ARG A 24 -25.06 16.79 2.86
C ARG A 24 -24.62 16.28 1.48
N PHE A 25 -23.88 15.18 1.43
CA PHE A 25 -23.45 14.55 0.18
C PHE A 25 -24.37 13.42 -0.29
N GLY A 26 -25.50 13.18 0.39
CA GLY A 26 -26.41 12.07 0.07
C GLY A 26 -25.80 10.68 0.27
N LEU A 27 -24.78 10.57 1.13
CA LEU A 27 -24.04 9.34 1.39
C LEU A 27 -24.51 8.66 2.68
N SER A 28 -24.39 7.33 2.72
CA SER A 28 -24.43 6.59 3.99
C SER A 28 -23.20 6.91 4.83
N MET A 29 -23.30 6.70 6.15
CA MET A 29 -22.15 6.88 7.04
C MET A 29 -20.94 6.03 6.66
N SER A 30 -21.19 4.77 6.26
CA SER A 30 -20.14 3.87 5.81
C SER A 30 -19.46 4.33 4.52
N ALA A 31 -20.23 4.85 3.56
CA ALA A 31 -19.69 5.38 2.31
C ALA A 31 -18.85 6.64 2.57
N TYR A 32 -19.34 7.54 3.43
CA TYR A 32 -18.61 8.75 3.81
C TYR A 32 -17.30 8.44 4.52
N LEU A 33 -17.30 7.56 5.53
CA LEU A 33 -16.08 7.15 6.23
C LEU A 33 -15.09 6.45 5.28
N LYS A 34 -15.58 5.60 4.37
CA LYS A 34 -14.74 4.96 3.36
C LYS A 34 -14.09 6.00 2.45
N HIS A 35 -14.82 7.03 2.03
CA HIS A 35 -14.28 8.12 1.23
C HIS A 35 -13.18 8.89 1.99
N LEU A 36 -13.41 9.24 3.26
CA LEU A 36 -12.40 9.91 4.08
C LEU A 36 -11.11 9.08 4.22
N VAL A 37 -11.24 7.79 4.50
CA VAL A 37 -10.07 6.89 4.59
C VAL A 37 -9.34 6.81 3.25
N ILE A 38 -10.07 6.72 2.13
CA ILE A 38 -9.43 6.68 0.80
C ILE A 38 -8.68 7.98 0.51
N GLU A 39 -9.29 9.14 0.72
CA GLU A 39 -8.62 10.41 0.44
C GLU A 39 -7.42 10.65 1.37
N ASP A 40 -7.48 10.19 2.62
CA ASP A 40 -6.35 10.26 3.56
C ASP A 40 -5.16 9.40 3.11
N VAL A 41 -5.41 8.18 2.61
CA VAL A 41 -4.32 7.28 2.15
C VAL A 41 -3.91 7.50 0.70
N LYS A 42 -4.68 8.25 -0.08
CA LYS A 42 -4.47 8.43 -1.52
C LYS A 42 -3.15 9.15 -1.84
N ASP A 43 -2.79 10.14 -1.02
CA ASP A 43 -1.55 10.90 -1.18
C ASP A 43 -0.39 10.30 -0.39
N ASN A 44 -0.68 9.33 0.50
CA ASN A 44 0.35 8.51 1.11
C ASN A 44 0.84 7.52 0.05
N THR A 45 2.03 7.79 -0.51
CA THR A 45 2.79 6.80 -1.28
C THR A 45 2.72 5.48 -0.52
N ILE A 46 2.34 4.40 -1.22
CA ILE A 46 2.28 3.03 -0.72
C ILE A 46 3.33 2.87 0.37
N PRO A 47 2.99 2.44 1.60
CA PRO A 47 3.98 2.33 2.66
C PRO A 47 5.17 1.55 2.14
N GLU A 48 6.30 2.23 1.97
CA GLU A 48 7.56 1.61 1.60
C GLU A 48 7.99 0.84 2.84
N PHE A 49 7.63 -0.44 2.87
CA PHE A 49 8.14 -1.33 3.89
C PHE A 49 9.62 -1.52 3.62
N ASN A 50 10.44 -1.20 4.61
CA ASN A 50 11.86 -1.57 4.57
C ASN A 50 11.96 -3.07 4.30
N MET A 51 12.77 -3.43 3.31
CA MET A 51 13.08 -4.83 3.04
C MET A 51 13.62 -5.48 4.31
N SER A 52 13.39 -6.79 4.48
CA SER A 52 14.11 -7.52 5.52
C SER A 52 15.62 -7.39 5.30
N GLU A 53 16.44 -7.39 6.35
CA GLU A 53 17.90 -7.30 6.22
C GLU A 53 18.46 -8.35 5.24
N SER A 54 17.84 -9.53 5.20
CA SER A 54 18.23 -10.61 4.28
C SER A 54 17.97 -10.24 2.82
N THR A 55 16.81 -9.64 2.53
CA THR A 55 16.40 -9.24 1.19
C THR A 55 17.22 -8.04 0.71
N GLU A 56 17.46 -7.08 1.58
CA GLU A 56 18.28 -5.90 1.29
C GLU A 56 19.71 -6.30 0.92
N LYS A 57 20.34 -7.21 1.69
CA LYS A 57 21.69 -7.72 1.38
C LYS A 57 21.77 -8.39 0.01
N ILE A 58 20.76 -9.20 -0.35
CA ILE A 58 20.71 -9.87 -1.65
C ILE A 58 20.56 -8.84 -2.77
N ALA A 59 19.67 -7.86 -2.60
CA ALA A 59 19.43 -6.81 -3.58
C ALA A 59 20.68 -5.94 -3.81
N LEU A 60 21.34 -5.51 -2.73
CA LEU A 60 22.59 -4.74 -2.81
C LEU A 60 23.72 -5.54 -3.45
N LYS A 61 23.83 -6.84 -3.14
CA LYS A 61 24.81 -7.72 -3.79
C LYS A 61 24.54 -7.82 -5.30
N ALA A 62 23.28 -8.04 -5.69
CA ALA A 62 22.90 -8.13 -7.10
C ALA A 62 23.19 -6.82 -7.85
N LEU A 63 22.93 -5.66 -7.22
CA LEU A 63 23.25 -4.35 -7.80
C LEU A 63 24.78 -4.17 -7.98
N ASN A 64 25.58 -4.58 -6.99
CA ASN A 64 27.04 -4.54 -7.09
C ASN A 64 27.57 -5.49 -8.17
N ASP A 65 27.00 -6.69 -8.30
CA ASP A 65 27.38 -7.67 -9.32
C ASP A 65 27.00 -7.16 -10.74
N PHE A 66 25.87 -6.44 -10.88
CA PHE A 66 25.50 -5.71 -12.11
C PHE A 66 26.54 -4.63 -12.46
N GLN A 67 26.84 -3.74 -11.51
CA GLN A 67 27.77 -2.62 -11.73
C GLN A 67 29.20 -3.08 -12.00
N SER A 68 29.63 -4.19 -11.38
CA SER A 68 30.97 -4.77 -11.59
C SER A 68 31.07 -5.66 -12.83
N GLY A 69 29.99 -5.80 -13.61
CA GLY A 69 30.01 -6.57 -14.86
C GLY A 69 30.14 -8.09 -14.67
N LYS A 70 29.78 -8.61 -13.49
CA LYS A 70 29.84 -10.05 -13.17
C LYS A 70 28.65 -10.85 -13.69
N LEU A 71 27.71 -10.19 -14.35
CA LEU A 71 26.49 -10.83 -14.84
C LEU A 71 26.75 -11.58 -16.13
N GLU A 72 26.12 -12.76 -16.23
CA GLU A 72 26.08 -13.51 -17.47
C GLU A 72 25.09 -12.86 -18.44
N LYS A 73 25.56 -12.58 -19.65
CA LYS A 73 24.71 -12.08 -20.72
C LYS A 73 24.00 -13.26 -21.36
N ILE A 74 22.69 -13.28 -21.20
CA ILE A 74 21.79 -14.28 -21.75
C ILE A 74 20.98 -13.66 -22.89
N GLU A 75 20.92 -14.37 -24.02
CA GLU A 75 20.23 -13.92 -25.24
C GLU A 75 18.84 -14.53 -25.38
N SER A 76 18.53 -15.57 -24.61
CA SER A 76 17.23 -16.24 -24.60
C SER A 76 16.87 -16.77 -23.21
N VAL A 77 15.59 -16.66 -22.86
CA VAL A 77 15.03 -17.13 -21.58
C VAL A 77 15.28 -18.62 -21.36
N GLY A 78 15.39 -19.43 -22.42
CA GLY A 78 15.71 -20.86 -22.30
C GLY A 78 17.11 -21.14 -21.74
N GLN A 79 18.02 -20.17 -21.76
CA GLN A 79 19.37 -20.31 -21.21
C GLN A 79 19.41 -20.20 -19.67
N LEU A 80 18.36 -19.65 -19.05
CA LEU A 80 18.25 -19.49 -17.60
C LEU A 80 17.91 -20.77 -16.83
N PHE A 81 17.31 -21.76 -17.51
CA PHE A 81 16.75 -22.95 -16.87
C PHE A 81 17.58 -24.23 -17.12
N LYS A 82 18.87 -24.09 -17.43
CA LYS A 82 19.79 -25.22 -17.66
C LYS A 82 20.09 -26.00 -16.38
#